data_AF-A0AA47AAT6-F1
#
_entry.id   AF-A0AA47AAT6-F1
#
_cell.length_a   1.000
_cell.length_b   1.000
_cell.length_c   1.000
_cell.angle_alpha   90.00
_cell.angle_beta   90.00
_cell.angle_gamma   90.00
#
_symmetry.space_group_name_H-M   'P 1'
#
loop_
_entity.id
_entity.type
_entity.pdbx_description
1 polymer ?
#
loop_
_entity_poly.entity_id
_entity_poly.type
_entity_poly.pdbx_seq_one_letter_code
_entity_poly.pdbx_strand_id
1 'polypeptide(L)'
;MNDVSIKHPEWLYIDVNGETSHGYDQEWFADEWQRLSGCGPTTASQVLGYSQFRDGLLDLNTTSDQTLALERMNLVWKYVKPRFGGGVYKTQWMERGLIRLLEDENLPYDVHMLNVSPFCASRVEVEAAAQFIHDGLAQDVPVAFLNRHKGKEKALYTWHWVPIHKIFMDGDDIRCGIFDEGEIRDFSLANWMKDTILGGGFCYISRKG
;
A
#
# COMPACT_ATOMS: atom_id res chain seq x y z
N MET A 1 -4.97 21.19 3.36
CA MET A 1 -5.00 19.86 4.02
C MET A 1 -3.95 19.89 5.12
N ASN A 2 -4.22 19.31 6.29
CA ASN A 2 -3.18 19.20 7.32
C ASN A 2 -2.29 17.99 7.02
N ASP A 3 -1.02 18.09 7.34
CA ASP A 3 -0.09 16.98 7.23
C ASP A 3 -0.51 15.85 8.17
N VAL A 4 -0.48 14.62 7.68
CA VAL A 4 -0.82 13.43 8.47
C VAL A 4 0.08 12.26 8.08
N SER A 5 0.52 11.52 9.08
CA SER A 5 1.28 10.27 8.91
C SER A 5 0.75 9.23 9.88
N ILE A 6 1.01 7.96 9.55
CA ILE A 6 0.89 6.89 10.54
C ILE A 6 1.85 7.17 11.71
N LYS A 7 1.47 6.74 12.91
CA LYS A 7 2.18 7.09 14.15
C LYS A 7 3.47 6.30 14.35
N HIS A 8 3.48 5.05 13.88
CA HIS A 8 4.56 4.09 14.11
C HIS A 8 5.12 3.50 12.81
N PRO A 9 5.62 4.33 11.86
CA PRO A 9 6.16 3.82 10.60
C PRO A 9 7.25 2.76 10.80
N GLU A 10 7.95 2.77 11.93
CA GLU A 10 8.93 1.77 12.32
C GLU A 10 8.40 0.35 12.47
N TRP A 11 7.09 0.15 12.62
CA TRP A 11 6.49 -1.19 12.62
C TRP A 11 6.53 -1.88 11.25
N LEU A 12 6.87 -1.13 10.19
CA LEU A 12 7.10 -1.65 8.85
C LEU A 12 8.59 -1.73 8.51
N TYR A 13 9.49 -1.42 9.45
CA TYR A 13 10.92 -1.55 9.23
C TYR A 13 11.37 -2.98 9.59
N ILE A 14 11.95 -3.68 8.63
CA ILE A 14 12.35 -5.07 8.77
C ILE A 14 13.87 -5.17 8.90
N ASP A 15 14.34 -5.98 9.84
CA ASP A 15 15.75 -6.35 9.94
C ASP A 15 16.03 -7.46 8.92
N VAL A 16 16.86 -7.15 7.93
CA VAL A 16 17.33 -8.08 6.90
C VAL A 16 18.84 -8.25 7.10
N ASN A 17 19.22 -9.26 7.88
CA ASN A 17 20.62 -9.62 8.15
C ASN A 17 21.47 -8.47 8.75
N GLY A 18 20.88 -7.64 9.61
CA GLY A 18 21.53 -6.49 10.25
C GLY A 18 21.37 -5.17 9.50
N GLU A 19 20.71 -5.17 8.34
CA GLU A 19 20.34 -3.98 7.59
C GLU A 19 18.84 -3.70 7.71
N THR A 20 18.47 -2.43 7.85
CA THR A 20 17.05 -2.04 7.93
C THR A 20 16.47 -1.85 6.54
N SER A 21 15.44 -2.63 6.21
CA SER A 21 14.57 -2.41 5.05
C SER A 21 13.38 -1.55 5.46
N HIS A 22 13.17 -0.40 4.83
CA HIS A 22 11.96 0.40 5.01
C HIS A 22 10.82 -0.18 4.17
N GLY A 23 9.88 -0.84 4.83
CA GLY A 23 8.80 -1.58 4.19
C GLY A 23 9.16 -3.01 3.81
N TYR A 24 8.15 -3.75 3.39
CA TYR A 24 8.29 -5.15 2.96
C TYR A 24 8.74 -5.21 1.50
N ASP A 25 9.54 -6.21 1.15
CA ASP A 25 10.06 -6.42 -0.21
C ASP A 25 9.52 -7.73 -0.81
N GLN A 26 9.00 -7.65 -2.04
CA GLN A 26 8.52 -8.81 -2.78
C GLN A 26 9.62 -9.82 -3.12
N GLU A 27 10.89 -9.42 -3.17
CA GLU A 27 12.01 -10.32 -3.42
C GLU A 27 12.20 -11.35 -2.30
N TRP A 28 11.55 -11.18 -1.14
CA TRP A 28 11.56 -12.18 -0.06
C TRP A 28 10.74 -13.43 -0.38
N PHE A 29 9.84 -13.39 -1.37
CA PHE A 29 9.10 -14.58 -1.76
C PHE A 29 10.03 -15.70 -2.27
N ALA A 30 9.69 -16.94 -1.95
CA ALA A 30 10.47 -18.11 -2.38
C ALA A 30 10.27 -18.46 -3.87
N ASP A 31 9.06 -18.26 -4.39
CA ASP A 31 8.70 -18.56 -5.79
C ASP A 31 9.03 -17.37 -6.71
N GLU A 32 9.54 -17.67 -7.91
CA GLU A 32 9.94 -16.65 -8.89
C GLU A 32 8.75 -15.83 -9.39
N TRP A 33 7.59 -16.44 -9.60
CA TRP A 33 6.41 -15.69 -10.02
C TRP A 33 5.91 -14.77 -8.92
N GLN A 34 5.98 -15.21 -7.66
CA GLN A 34 5.73 -14.33 -6.52
C GLN A 34 6.68 -13.13 -6.50
N ARG A 35 7.99 -13.33 -6.70
CA ARG A 35 8.95 -12.22 -6.78
C ARG A 35 8.70 -11.30 -7.98
N LEU A 36 8.24 -11.82 -9.13
CA LEU A 36 7.97 -11.00 -10.31
C LEU A 36 6.63 -10.24 -10.27
N SER A 37 5.68 -10.64 -9.42
CA SER A 37 4.31 -10.12 -9.42
C SER A 37 3.76 -9.81 -8.02
N GLY A 38 4.65 -9.76 -7.02
CA GLY A 38 4.35 -9.72 -5.59
C GLY A 38 3.96 -8.37 -5.02
N CYS A 39 4.23 -7.25 -5.71
CA CYS A 39 4.04 -5.90 -5.18
C CYS A 39 2.66 -5.69 -4.52
N GLY A 40 1.59 -6.18 -5.16
CA GLY A 40 0.22 -6.10 -4.66
C GLY A 40 0.05 -6.79 -3.29
N PRO A 41 0.19 -8.12 -3.22
CA PRO A 41 0.11 -8.83 -1.94
C PRO A 41 1.15 -8.38 -0.90
N THR A 42 2.36 -7.98 -1.29
CA THR A 42 3.36 -7.38 -0.37
C THR A 42 2.82 -6.10 0.27
N THR A 43 2.31 -5.16 -0.53
CA THR A 43 1.74 -3.90 -0.04
C THR A 43 0.50 -4.13 0.81
N ALA A 44 -0.38 -5.02 0.38
CA ALA A 44 -1.57 -5.40 1.14
C ALA A 44 -1.22 -6.01 2.51
N SER A 45 -0.13 -6.77 2.59
CA SER A 45 0.38 -7.34 3.85
C SER A 45 0.88 -6.27 4.80
N GLN A 46 1.47 -5.19 4.30
CA GLN A 46 1.90 -4.06 5.13
C GLN A 46 0.70 -3.31 5.70
N VAL A 47 -0.34 -3.06 4.88
CA VAL A 47 -1.58 -2.43 5.35
C VAL A 47 -2.28 -3.26 6.42
N LEU A 48 -2.40 -4.57 6.17
CA LEU A 48 -3.03 -5.50 7.10
C LEU A 48 -2.20 -5.66 8.38
N GLY A 49 -0.92 -5.97 8.25
CA GLY A 49 0.01 -6.18 9.36
C GLY A 49 0.10 -4.97 10.27
N TYR A 50 0.27 -3.76 9.71
CA TYR A 50 0.26 -2.52 10.50
C TYR A 50 -1.02 -2.38 11.31
N SER A 51 -2.18 -2.58 10.67
CA SER A 51 -3.48 -2.45 11.35
C SER A 51 -3.64 -3.47 12.48
N GLN A 52 -3.15 -4.70 12.29
CA GLN A 52 -3.16 -5.74 13.31
C GLN A 52 -2.20 -5.43 14.47
N PHE A 53 -1.01 -4.88 14.20
CA PHE A 53 -0.09 -4.41 15.23
C PHE A 53 -0.70 -3.28 16.07
N ARG A 54 -1.25 -2.25 15.40
CA ARG A 54 -1.95 -1.13 16.05
C ARG A 54 -3.06 -1.58 16.99
N ASP A 55 -3.76 -2.64 16.59
CA ASP A 55 -4.94 -3.16 17.27
C ASP A 55 -4.65 -4.27 18.28
N GLY A 56 -3.37 -4.65 18.46
CA GLY A 56 -2.95 -5.72 19.38
C GLY A 56 -3.34 -7.12 18.94
N LEU A 57 -3.61 -7.34 17.65
CA LEU A 57 -3.86 -8.66 17.06
C LEU A 57 -2.58 -9.40 16.67
N LEU A 58 -1.47 -8.67 16.51
CA LEU A 58 -0.12 -9.20 16.35
C LEU A 58 0.79 -8.67 17.46
N ASP A 59 1.80 -9.46 17.84
CA ASP A 59 2.79 -9.05 18.85
C ASP A 59 3.77 -8.01 18.27
N LEU A 60 3.84 -6.84 18.92
CA LEU A 60 4.74 -5.74 18.52
C LEU A 60 6.22 -6.13 18.55
N ASN A 61 6.62 -7.16 19.29
CA ASN A 61 8.00 -7.65 19.28
C ASN A 61 8.38 -8.36 17.96
N THR A 62 7.40 -8.61 17.09
CA THR A 62 7.58 -9.31 15.82
C THR A 62 7.56 -8.37 14.61
N THR A 63 7.52 -7.06 14.83
CA THR A 63 7.40 -6.07 13.74
C THR A 63 8.58 -6.13 12.78
N SER A 64 9.80 -6.31 13.30
CA SER A 64 11.03 -6.34 12.51
C SER A 64 11.42 -7.73 12.01
N ASP A 65 10.64 -8.78 12.29
CA ASP A 65 10.96 -10.15 11.92
C ASP A 65 10.61 -10.43 10.44
N GLN A 66 11.64 -10.61 9.62
CA GLN A 66 11.50 -10.90 8.19
C GLN A 66 10.77 -12.22 7.90
N THR A 67 10.98 -13.25 8.72
CA THR A 67 10.34 -14.57 8.52
C THR A 67 8.83 -14.44 8.73
N LEU A 68 8.42 -13.77 9.81
CA LEU A 68 7.01 -13.52 10.09
C LEU A 68 6.38 -12.54 9.08
N ALA A 69 7.14 -11.56 8.59
CA ALA A 69 6.70 -10.69 7.50
C ALA A 69 6.42 -11.51 6.21
N LEU A 70 7.31 -12.44 5.87
CA LEU A 70 7.15 -13.34 4.73
C LEU A 70 5.97 -14.30 4.90
N GLU A 71 5.69 -14.80 6.11
CA GLU A 71 4.49 -15.60 6.39
C GLU A 71 3.21 -14.81 6.11
N ARG A 72 3.14 -13.55 6.56
CA ARG A 72 2.03 -12.64 6.26
C ARG A 72 1.88 -12.42 4.76
N MET A 73 2.99 -12.16 4.06
CA MET A 73 3.00 -12.02 2.59
C MET A 73 2.46 -13.26 1.88
N ASN A 74 2.86 -14.45 2.33
CA ASN A 74 2.38 -15.71 1.76
C ASN A 74 0.91 -15.97 2.05
N LEU A 75 0.39 -15.57 3.21
CA LEU A 75 -1.04 -15.62 3.49
C LEU A 75 -1.80 -14.71 2.52
N VAL A 76 -1.43 -13.43 2.44
CA VAL A 76 -2.11 -12.44 1.60
C VAL A 76 -2.04 -12.81 0.12
N TRP A 77 -0.92 -13.39 -0.36
CA TRP A 77 -0.78 -13.88 -1.73
C TRP A 77 -1.86 -14.89 -2.14
N LYS A 78 -2.39 -15.70 -1.22
CA LYS A 78 -3.47 -16.66 -1.52
C LYS A 78 -4.77 -15.95 -1.94
N TYR A 79 -4.95 -14.71 -1.48
CA TYR A 79 -6.18 -13.94 -1.64
C TYR A 79 -6.05 -12.81 -2.66
N VAL A 80 -5.01 -11.98 -2.52
CA VAL A 80 -4.64 -10.87 -3.40
C VAL A 80 -3.67 -11.40 -4.45
N LYS A 81 -4.12 -12.42 -5.19
CA LYS A 81 -3.29 -13.16 -6.13
C LYS A 81 -3.28 -12.51 -7.51
N PRO A 82 -2.11 -12.21 -8.10
CA PRO A 82 -2.02 -11.82 -9.50
C PRO A 82 -2.51 -12.91 -10.45
N ARG A 83 -2.91 -12.53 -11.66
CA ARG A 83 -3.20 -13.50 -12.73
C ARG A 83 -1.94 -13.74 -13.57
N PHE A 84 -1.87 -14.90 -14.23
CA PHE A 84 -0.74 -15.26 -15.07
C PHE A 84 -0.37 -14.13 -16.04
N GLY A 85 0.90 -13.73 -16.06
CA GLY A 85 1.43 -12.69 -16.94
C GLY A 85 1.41 -11.25 -16.41
N GLY A 86 1.14 -11.00 -15.12
CA GLY A 86 1.33 -9.68 -14.52
C GLY A 86 0.98 -9.60 -13.04
N GLY A 87 1.14 -8.39 -12.46
CA GLY A 87 0.79 -8.08 -11.07
C GLY A 87 -0.71 -7.83 -10.83
N VAL A 88 -1.06 -7.35 -9.63
CA VAL A 88 -2.45 -7.02 -9.25
C VAL A 88 -2.88 -5.67 -9.83
N TYR A 89 -3.03 -5.56 -11.15
CA TYR A 89 -3.25 -4.25 -11.81
C TYR A 89 -4.70 -3.74 -11.78
N LYS A 90 -5.64 -4.51 -11.22
CA LYS A 90 -7.04 -4.11 -11.05
C LYS A 90 -7.34 -3.88 -9.58
N THR A 91 -7.85 -2.71 -9.25
CA THR A 91 -8.32 -2.34 -7.91
C THR A 91 -9.31 -3.38 -7.36
N GLN A 92 -10.23 -3.89 -8.19
CA GLN A 92 -11.20 -4.90 -7.75
C GLN A 92 -10.55 -6.23 -7.30
N TRP A 93 -9.35 -6.56 -7.77
CA TRP A 93 -8.65 -7.77 -7.32
C TRP A 93 -8.05 -7.59 -5.93
N MET A 94 -7.51 -6.39 -5.64
CA MET A 94 -7.07 -6.01 -4.30
C MET A 94 -8.25 -6.01 -3.33
N GLU A 95 -9.31 -5.27 -3.66
CA GLU A 95 -10.49 -5.10 -2.82
C GLU A 95 -11.17 -6.44 -2.48
N ARG A 96 -11.55 -7.22 -3.49
CA ARG A 96 -12.22 -8.53 -3.27
C ARG A 96 -11.31 -9.54 -2.60
N GLY A 97 -10.01 -9.49 -2.88
CA GLY A 97 -9.01 -10.34 -2.25
C GLY A 97 -8.96 -10.07 -0.74
N LEU A 98 -8.80 -8.81 -0.36
CA LEU A 98 -8.78 -8.38 1.03
C LEU A 98 -10.11 -8.69 1.74
N ILE A 99 -11.26 -8.36 1.16
CA ILE A 99 -12.58 -8.67 1.77
C ILE A 99 -12.67 -10.14 2.14
N ARG A 100 -12.39 -11.03 1.19
CA ARG A 100 -12.44 -12.47 1.40
C ARG A 100 -11.42 -12.96 2.45
N LEU A 101 -10.21 -12.39 2.45
CA LEU A 101 -9.20 -12.69 3.48
C LEU A 101 -9.71 -12.33 4.86
N LEU A 102 -10.26 -11.12 5.02
CA LEU A 102 -10.76 -10.62 6.30
C LEU A 102 -11.95 -11.45 6.79
N GLU A 103 -12.82 -11.92 5.89
CA GLU A 103 -13.93 -12.81 6.21
C GLU A 103 -13.44 -14.21 6.65
N ASP A 104 -12.55 -14.84 5.88
CA ASP A 104 -12.03 -16.18 6.17
C ASP A 104 -11.22 -16.23 7.47
N GLU A 105 -10.44 -15.17 7.75
CA GLU A 105 -9.64 -15.03 8.99
C GLU A 105 -10.42 -14.40 10.14
N ASN A 106 -11.72 -14.10 9.95
CA ASN A 106 -12.61 -13.48 10.92
C ASN A 106 -12.03 -12.19 11.55
N LEU A 107 -11.42 -11.35 10.70
CA LEU A 107 -10.76 -10.11 11.10
C LEU A 107 -11.76 -8.93 11.12
N PRO A 108 -11.68 -8.05 12.14
CA PRO A 108 -12.67 -7.00 12.37
C PRO A 108 -12.39 -5.74 11.53
N TYR A 109 -12.20 -5.89 10.21
CA TYR A 109 -11.86 -4.79 9.31
C TYR A 109 -12.83 -4.68 8.13
N ASP A 110 -13.03 -3.44 7.66
CA ASP A 110 -13.66 -3.11 6.39
C ASP A 110 -12.60 -2.64 5.39
N VAL A 111 -12.82 -2.91 4.10
CA VAL A 111 -11.92 -2.50 3.01
C VAL A 111 -12.50 -1.29 2.30
N HIS A 112 -11.68 -0.26 2.13
CA HIS A 112 -12.02 0.94 1.37
C HIS A 112 -11.13 1.01 0.13
N MET A 113 -11.74 1.23 -1.03
CA MET A 113 -11.02 1.30 -2.30
C MET A 113 -11.46 2.53 -3.10
N LEU A 114 -10.46 3.30 -3.57
CA LEU A 114 -10.65 4.39 -4.52
C LEU A 114 -9.96 4.04 -5.84
N ASN A 115 -10.70 4.02 -6.94
CA ASN A 115 -10.14 3.78 -8.26
C ASN A 115 -9.84 5.10 -8.99
N VAL A 116 -8.62 5.25 -9.49
CA VAL A 116 -8.22 6.37 -10.36
C VAL A 116 -8.31 5.93 -11.81
N SER A 117 -9.31 6.47 -12.52
CA SER A 117 -9.58 6.13 -13.92
C SER A 117 -8.43 6.56 -14.85
N PRO A 118 -8.07 5.74 -15.87
CA PRO A 118 -7.18 6.19 -16.94
C PRO A 118 -7.83 7.31 -17.77
N PHE A 119 -9.16 7.33 -17.86
CA PHE A 119 -9.90 8.34 -18.62
C PHE A 119 -10.08 9.60 -17.79
N CYS A 120 -9.51 10.73 -18.24
CA CYS A 120 -9.55 12.01 -17.54
C CYS A 120 -10.99 12.43 -17.15
N ALA A 121 -11.96 12.24 -18.06
CA ALA A 121 -13.37 12.60 -17.82
C ALA A 121 -14.08 11.81 -16.69
N SER A 122 -13.52 10.69 -16.25
CA SER A 122 -14.05 9.88 -15.15
C SER A 122 -13.03 9.68 -14.03
N ARG A 123 -11.94 10.45 -14.06
CA ARG A 123 -10.92 10.43 -13.01
C ARG A 123 -11.45 11.22 -11.81
N VAL A 124 -11.15 10.72 -10.63
CA VAL A 124 -11.42 11.47 -9.40
C VAL A 124 -10.53 12.70 -9.33
N GLU A 125 -11.02 13.78 -8.74
CA GLU A 125 -10.23 14.99 -8.53
C GLU A 125 -9.09 14.75 -7.54
N VAL A 126 -8.03 15.56 -7.62
CA VAL A 126 -6.86 15.40 -6.73
C VAL A 126 -7.24 15.58 -5.27
N GLU A 127 -8.17 16.49 -4.96
CA GLU A 127 -8.66 16.73 -3.60
C GLU A 127 -9.39 15.52 -3.05
N ALA A 128 -10.16 14.81 -3.88
CA ALA A 128 -10.86 13.59 -3.47
C ALA A 128 -9.88 12.43 -3.22
N ALA A 129 -8.85 12.29 -4.05
CA ALA A 129 -7.78 11.31 -3.82
C ALA A 129 -6.98 11.63 -2.56
N ALA A 130 -6.62 12.90 -2.37
CA ALA A 130 -5.91 13.36 -1.17
C ALA A 130 -6.75 13.13 0.09
N GLN A 131 -8.06 13.43 0.05
CA GLN A 131 -8.95 13.19 1.18
C GLN A 131 -9.05 11.71 1.53
N PHE A 132 -9.16 10.83 0.55
CA PHE A 132 -9.18 9.39 0.78
C PHE A 132 -7.89 8.88 1.46
N ILE A 133 -6.73 9.38 1.00
CA ILE A 133 -5.44 9.03 1.63
C ILE A 133 -5.38 9.57 3.06
N HIS A 134 -5.78 10.83 3.25
CA HIS A 134 -5.82 11.47 4.55
C HIS A 134 -6.73 10.71 5.53
N ASP A 135 -7.92 10.25 5.09
CA ASP A 135 -8.87 9.52 5.93
C ASP A 135 -8.29 8.20 6.45
N GLY A 136 -7.52 7.47 5.62
CA GLY A 136 -6.82 6.27 6.05
C GLY A 136 -5.70 6.58 7.05
N LEU A 137 -4.83 7.55 6.73
CA LEU A 137 -3.71 7.93 7.58
C LEU A 137 -4.14 8.54 8.92
N ALA A 138 -5.23 9.32 8.94
CA ALA A 138 -5.79 9.91 10.16
C ALA A 138 -6.37 8.86 11.12
N GLN A 139 -6.74 7.69 10.59
CA GLN A 139 -7.11 6.51 11.38
C GLN A 139 -5.89 5.67 11.79
N ASP A 140 -4.67 6.18 11.56
CA ASP A 140 -3.41 5.48 11.81
C ASP A 140 -3.37 4.16 11.01
N VAL A 141 -3.58 4.24 9.70
CA VAL A 141 -3.47 3.11 8.75
C VAL A 141 -2.72 3.55 7.50
N PRO A 142 -1.70 2.82 7.04
CA PRO A 142 -1.06 3.11 5.77
C PRO A 142 -1.99 2.80 4.59
N VAL A 143 -1.82 3.51 3.48
CA VAL A 143 -2.69 3.40 2.31
C VAL A 143 -1.93 2.70 1.20
N ALA A 144 -2.39 1.53 0.76
CA ALA A 144 -1.86 0.86 -0.42
C ALA A 144 -2.15 1.68 -1.69
N PHE A 145 -1.13 1.99 -2.47
CA PHE A 145 -1.21 2.78 -3.68
C PHE A 145 -0.82 1.96 -4.90
N LEU A 146 -1.74 1.84 -5.85
CA LEU A 146 -1.50 1.29 -7.18
C LEU A 146 -1.12 2.40 -8.14
N ASN A 147 0.12 2.38 -8.60
CA ASN A 147 0.58 3.21 -9.71
C ASN A 147 0.69 2.39 -11.00
N ARG A 148 -0.28 2.51 -11.93
CA ARG A 148 -0.15 1.86 -13.25
C ARG A 148 0.72 2.63 -14.22
N HIS A 149 0.96 3.91 -13.97
CA HIS A 149 1.81 4.75 -14.80
C HIS A 149 2.33 5.95 -14.01
N LYS A 150 3.64 6.03 -13.83
CA LYS A 150 4.29 7.07 -13.01
C LYS A 150 4.12 8.50 -13.51
N GLY A 151 3.71 8.70 -14.77
CA GLY A 151 3.70 10.03 -15.36
C GLY A 151 5.14 10.56 -15.42
N LYS A 152 5.37 11.73 -14.82
CA LYS A 152 6.70 12.33 -14.70
C LYS A 152 7.31 12.19 -13.30
N GLU A 153 6.64 11.52 -12.38
CA GLU A 153 7.15 11.30 -11.02
C GLU A 153 8.32 10.31 -11.06
N LYS A 154 9.52 10.81 -10.80
CA LYS A 154 10.77 10.02 -10.85
C LYS A 154 10.88 9.00 -9.73
N ALA A 155 10.25 9.29 -8.58
CA ALA A 155 10.25 8.46 -7.39
C ALA A 155 9.37 7.20 -7.52
N LEU A 156 8.57 7.09 -8.59
CA LEU A 156 7.64 5.98 -8.78
C LEU A 156 8.07 5.04 -9.90
N TYR A 157 7.81 3.75 -9.73
CA TYR A 157 7.84 2.76 -10.81
C TYR A 157 6.45 2.52 -11.40
N THR A 158 6.38 2.28 -12.71
CA THR A 158 5.13 1.96 -13.42
C THR A 158 4.74 0.52 -13.15
N TRP A 159 3.44 0.26 -12.98
CA TRP A 159 2.86 -1.06 -12.64
C TRP A 159 3.26 -1.56 -11.26
N HIS A 160 3.21 -0.65 -10.29
CA HIS A 160 3.71 -0.91 -8.95
C HIS A 160 2.65 -0.68 -7.87
N TRP A 161 2.75 -1.45 -6.79
CA TRP A 161 2.03 -1.22 -5.56
C TRP A 161 3.02 -0.87 -4.46
N VAL A 162 2.73 0.20 -3.72
CA VAL A 162 3.55 0.66 -2.59
C VAL A 162 2.65 1.17 -1.46
N PRO A 163 3.04 1.05 -0.19
CA PRO A 163 2.32 1.69 0.91
C PRO A 163 2.68 3.18 1.01
N ILE A 164 1.66 4.02 1.18
CA ILE A 164 1.78 5.42 1.59
C ILE A 164 1.72 5.47 3.12
N HIS A 165 2.70 6.12 3.74
CA HIS A 165 2.80 6.27 5.20
C HIS A 165 2.59 7.72 5.69
N LYS A 166 2.65 8.70 4.78
CA LYS A 166 2.38 10.12 5.07
C LYS A 166 1.81 10.86 3.86
N ILE A 167 1.00 11.87 4.11
CA ILE A 167 0.59 12.90 3.13
C ILE A 167 0.84 14.28 3.76
N PHE A 168 1.38 15.21 2.98
CA PHE A 168 1.81 16.51 3.47
C PHE A 168 1.80 17.57 2.36
N MET A 169 1.76 18.84 2.75
CA MET A 169 1.90 19.97 1.84
C MET A 169 3.37 20.40 1.73
N ASP A 170 3.87 20.58 0.51
CA ASP A 170 5.15 21.25 0.22
C ASP A 170 4.88 22.48 -0.65
N GLY A 171 4.71 23.64 0.02
CA GLY A 171 4.10 24.81 -0.59
C GLY A 171 2.66 24.51 -1.03
N ASP A 172 2.40 24.62 -2.33
CA ASP A 172 1.10 24.32 -2.94
C ASP A 172 0.99 22.88 -3.47
N ASP A 173 2.07 22.07 -3.38
CA ASP A 173 2.09 20.69 -3.85
C ASP A 173 1.62 19.72 -2.76
N ILE A 174 0.70 18.82 -3.14
CA ILE A 174 0.24 17.73 -2.26
C ILE A 174 1.16 16.53 -2.48
N ARG A 175 1.95 16.17 -1.48
CA ARG A 175 2.96 15.10 -1.58
C ARG A 175 2.62 13.93 -0.68
N CYS A 176 3.06 12.74 -1.08
CA CYS A 176 2.92 11.50 -0.33
C CYS A 176 4.29 10.85 -0.13
N GLY A 177 4.54 10.34 1.08
CA GLY A 177 5.69 9.49 1.37
C GLY A 177 5.33 8.03 1.30
N ILE A 178 6.18 7.24 0.65
CA ILE A 178 6.02 5.82 0.40
C ILE A 178 7.24 5.04 0.87
N PHE A 179 7.02 3.76 1.17
CA PHE A 179 8.10 2.77 1.24
C PHE A 179 8.19 2.05 -0.09
N ASP A 180 9.38 2.00 -0.68
CA ASP A 180 9.60 1.35 -1.97
C ASP A 180 11.04 0.83 -2.09
N GLU A 181 11.19 -0.46 -2.38
CA GLU A 181 12.50 -1.15 -2.50
C GLU A 181 13.42 -0.93 -1.29
N GLY A 182 12.85 -0.96 -0.07
CA GLY A 182 13.60 -0.75 1.16
C GLY A 182 13.98 0.71 1.47
N GLU A 183 13.58 1.66 0.62
CA GLU A 183 13.84 3.09 0.79
C GLU A 183 12.56 3.89 1.09
N ILE A 184 12.74 5.06 1.70
CA ILE A 184 11.67 6.06 1.82
C ILE A 184 11.75 7.01 0.64
N ARG A 185 10.65 7.18 -0.09
CA ARG A 185 10.56 8.09 -1.25
C ARG A 185 9.35 9.00 -1.09
N ASP A 186 9.44 10.21 -1.64
CA ASP A 186 8.32 11.14 -1.70
C ASP A 186 7.94 11.43 -3.16
N PHE A 187 6.66 11.46 -3.49
CA PHE A 187 6.14 11.83 -4.80
C PHE A 187 5.05 12.91 -4.71
N SER A 188 4.85 13.68 -5.78
CA SER A 188 3.74 14.62 -5.90
C SER A 188 2.48 13.90 -6.35
N LEU A 189 1.47 13.88 -5.47
CA LEU A 189 0.15 13.34 -5.80
C LEU A 189 -0.51 14.16 -6.89
N ALA A 190 -0.38 15.50 -6.84
CA ALA A 190 -0.96 16.39 -7.83
C ALA A 190 -0.36 16.18 -9.23
N ASN A 191 0.97 16.09 -9.34
CA ASN A 191 1.62 15.82 -10.61
C ASN A 191 1.32 14.40 -11.11
N TRP A 192 1.29 13.40 -10.23
CA TRP A 192 0.90 12.05 -10.62
C TRP A 192 -0.52 12.01 -11.17
N MET A 193 -1.50 12.60 -10.46
CA MET A 193 -2.90 12.66 -10.89
C MET A 193 -3.07 13.41 -12.21
N LYS A 194 -2.22 14.41 -12.50
CA LYS A 194 -2.21 15.15 -13.76
C LYS A 194 -1.59 14.35 -14.91
N ASP A 195 -0.43 13.74 -14.70
CA ASP A 195 0.40 13.16 -15.76
C ASP A 195 0.22 11.64 -15.93
N THR A 196 -0.51 10.96 -15.04
CA THR A 196 -0.79 9.52 -15.18
C THR A 196 -1.70 9.25 -16.38
N ILE A 197 -1.31 8.30 -17.23
CA ILE A 197 -2.07 7.90 -18.43
C ILE A 197 -2.92 6.67 -18.14
N LEU A 198 -2.41 5.76 -17.30
CA LEU A 198 -3.10 4.52 -16.96
C LEU A 198 -3.86 4.62 -15.63
N GLY A 199 -3.72 5.70 -14.87
CA GLY A 199 -4.37 5.85 -13.56
C GLY A 199 -3.86 4.82 -12.55
N GLY A 200 -4.72 4.39 -11.65
CA GLY A 200 -4.29 3.61 -10.49
C GLY A 200 -5.40 3.40 -9.46
N GLY A 201 -5.04 3.41 -8.19
CA GLY A 201 -6.00 3.38 -7.10
C GLY A 201 -5.35 3.40 -5.73
N PHE A 202 -6.18 3.57 -4.71
CA PHE A 202 -5.78 3.62 -3.31
C PHE A 202 -6.66 2.69 -2.50
N CYS A 203 -6.08 2.01 -1.51
CA CYS A 203 -6.79 1.07 -0.66
C CYS A 203 -6.30 1.19 0.78
N TYR A 204 -7.22 1.25 1.74
CA TYR A 204 -6.89 1.09 3.16
C TYR A 204 -7.94 0.20 3.83
N ILE A 205 -7.66 -0.22 5.05
CA ILE A 205 -8.62 -0.97 5.87
C ILE A 205 -8.93 -0.20 7.14
N SER A 206 -10.16 -0.23 7.62
CA SER A 206 -10.56 0.41 8.89
C SER A 206 -11.13 -0.63 9.83
N ARG A 207 -10.98 -0.43 11.14
CA ARG A 207 -11.62 -1.30 12.12
C ARG A 207 -13.15 -1.17 12.01
N LYS A 208 -13.87 -2.29 12.04
CA LYS A 208 -15.33 -2.31 12.15
C LYS A 208 -15.74 -1.66 13.47
N GLY A 209 -16.74 -0.77 13.40
CA GLY A 209 -17.33 -0.09 14.56
C GLY A 209 -18.07 -1.04 15.50
#